data_AF-A0A969WX18-F1
#
_entry.id   AF-A0A969WX18-F1
#
_cell.length_a   1.000
_cell.length_b   1.000
_cell.length_c   1.000
_cell.angle_alpha   90.00
_cell.angle_beta   90.00
_cell.angle_gamma   90.00
#
_symmetry.space_group_name_H-M   'P 1'
#
loop_
_entity.id
_entity.type
_entity.pdbx_description
1 polymer ?
#
loop_
_entity_poly.entity_id
_entity_poly.type
_entity_poly.pdbx_seq_one_letter_code
_entity_poly.pdbx_strand_id
1 'polypeptide(L)' 'PEELLNEGFFDVNDIAPNNNFWINNEGVHYVYNQYEIAPYSMGPIEVTIPYEDIQSIIIPESIAAKQLK' A
#
# COMPACT_ATOMS: atom_id res chain seq x y z
N PRO A 1 -13.64 7.25 4.86
CA PRO A 1 -12.59 8.28 5.09
C PRO A 1 -12.56 8.80 6.53
N GLU A 2 -13.69 9.27 7.06
CA GLU A 2 -13.80 9.80 8.44
C GLU A 2 -13.48 8.74 9.50
N GLU A 3 -13.81 7.48 9.24
CA GLU A 3 -13.45 6.33 10.10
C GLU A 3 -11.93 6.22 10.32
N LEU A 4 -11.11 6.38 9.27
CA LEU A 4 -9.65 6.30 9.42
C LEU A 4 -9.09 7.45 10.26
N LEU A 5 -9.67 8.65 10.15
CA LEU A 5 -9.26 9.77 11.02
C LEU A 5 -9.58 9.48 12.48
N ASN A 6 -10.74 8.87 12.75
CA ASN A 6 -11.14 8.46 14.11
C ASN A 6 -10.23 7.36 14.68
N GLU A 7 -9.68 6.49 13.83
CA GLU A 7 -8.70 5.47 14.21
C GLU A 7 -7.27 6.01 14.38
N GLY A 8 -7.04 7.30 14.11
CA GLY A 8 -5.77 7.98 14.38
C GLY A 8 -4.86 8.18 13.17
N PHE A 9 -5.33 7.92 11.95
CA PHE A 9 -4.62 8.30 10.73
C PHE A 9 -4.66 9.84 10.54
N PHE A 10 -3.59 10.43 10.00
CA PHE A 10 -3.42 11.88 9.94
C PHE A 10 -4.34 12.57 8.92
N ASP A 11 -4.14 12.28 7.63
CA ASP A 11 -4.97 12.72 6.52
C ASP A 11 -5.08 11.56 5.55
N VAL A 12 -6.31 11.21 5.15
CA VAL A 12 -6.57 10.15 4.18
C VAL A 12 -6.03 10.53 2.79
N ASN A 13 -5.93 11.82 2.48
CA ASN A 13 -5.35 12.29 1.23
C ASN A 13 -3.83 12.06 1.16
N ASP A 14 -3.16 11.91 2.30
CA ASP A 14 -1.73 11.61 2.38
C ASP A 14 -1.44 10.11 2.29
N ILE A 15 -2.47 9.25 2.31
CA ILE A 15 -2.34 7.80 2.07
C ILE A 15 -2.19 7.58 0.57
N ALA A 16 -0.98 7.80 0.09
CA ALA A 16 -0.57 7.63 -1.30
C ALA A 16 0.65 6.69 -1.40
N PRO A 17 0.96 6.13 -2.58
CA PRO A 17 2.17 5.35 -2.81
C PRO A 17 3.44 6.10 -2.36
N ASN A 18 4.24 5.52 -1.46
CA ASN A 18 5.39 6.18 -0.81
C ASN A 18 6.77 5.67 -1.26
N ASN A 19 6.86 5.00 -2.42
CA ASN A 19 8.08 4.34 -2.94
C ASN A 19 8.73 3.28 -2.00
N ASN A 20 8.12 2.99 -0.85
CA ASN A 20 8.56 1.94 0.06
C ASN A 20 7.62 0.76 -0.08
N PHE A 21 7.92 -0.11 -1.04
CA PHE A 21 7.07 -1.25 -1.35
C PHE A 21 7.88 -2.47 -1.74
N TRP A 22 7.23 -3.62 -1.65
CA TRP A 22 7.73 -4.89 -2.16
C TRP A 22 6.60 -5.66 -2.85
N ILE A 23 6.94 -6.72 -3.57
CA ILE A 23 5.96 -7.53 -4.30
C ILE A 23 6.16 -9.01 -4.01
N ASN A 24 5.08 -9.77 -3.98
CA ASN A 24 5.10 -11.24 -3.99
C ASN A 24 4.04 -11.76 -4.97
N ASN A 25 3.62 -13.01 -4.81
CA ASN A 25 2.58 -13.64 -5.61
C ASN A 25 1.15 -13.19 -5.27
N GLU A 26 0.94 -12.41 -4.20
CA GLU A 26 -0.38 -11.92 -3.76
C GLU A 26 -0.66 -10.52 -4.30
N GLY A 27 0.35 -9.64 -4.32
CA GLY A 27 0.18 -8.27 -4.76
C GLY A 27 1.37 -7.36 -4.48
N VAL A 28 1.09 -6.06 -4.50
CA VAL A 28 2.02 -4.99 -4.14
C VAL A 28 1.79 -4.60 -2.68
N HIS A 29 2.83 -4.62 -1.87
CA HIS A 29 2.77 -4.31 -0.45
C HIS A 29 3.46 -2.98 -0.20
N TYR A 30 2.69 -1.96 0.19
CA TYR A 30 3.22 -0.67 0.61
C TYR A 30 3.47 -0.67 2.11
N VAL A 31 4.64 -0.19 2.51
CA VAL A 31 5.05 -0.09 3.91
C VAL A 31 5.18 1.37 4.28
N TYR A 32 4.27 1.83 5.14
CA TYR A 32 4.30 3.16 5.73
C TYR A 32 5.03 3.10 7.06
N ASN A 33 6.18 3.76 7.14
CA ASN A 33 6.94 3.93 8.37
C ASN A 33 6.18 4.80 9.37
N GLN A 34 6.64 4.74 10.63
CA GLN A 34 6.09 5.57 11.70
C GLN A 34 6.11 7.06 11.32
N TYR A 35 5.03 7.77 11.64
CA TYR A 35 4.81 9.17 11.28
C TYR A 35 4.58 9.47 9.79
N GLU A 36 4.53 8.48 8.89
CA GLU A 36 4.12 8.77 7.50
C GLU A 36 2.62 9.05 7.42
N ILE A 37 1.78 8.13 7.92
CA ILE A 37 0.31 8.26 7.85
C ILE A 37 -0.38 8.17 9.21
N ALA A 38 0.37 7.85 10.27
CA ALA A 38 -0.16 7.64 11.63
C ALA A 38 0.92 7.85 12.72
N PRO A 39 0.54 8.07 13.99
CA PRO A 39 1.47 8.24 15.10
C PRO A 39 2.41 7.04 15.33
N TYR A 40 3.56 7.30 15.94
CA TYR A 40 4.54 6.27 16.32
C TYR A 40 3.96 5.05 17.04
N SER A 41 2.96 5.26 17.90
CA SER A 41 2.33 4.21 18.70
C SER A 41 1.62 3.14 17.87
N MET A 42 1.27 3.44 16.62
CA MET A 42 0.67 2.47 15.69
C MET A 42 1.71 1.61 14.97
N GLY A 43 3.00 1.91 15.12
CA GLY A 43 4.07 1.21 14.43
C GLY A 43 4.07 1.46 12.92
N PRO A 44 4.90 0.73 12.16
CA PRO A 44 4.79 0.67 10.71
C PRO A 44 3.48 0.01 10.28
N ILE A 45 2.87 0.54 9.22
CA ILE A 45 1.60 0.04 8.67
C ILE A 45 1.87 -0.52 7.28
N GLU A 46 1.35 -1.72 7.02
CA GLU A 46 1.50 -2.39 5.73
C GLU A 46 0.14 -2.53 5.04
N VAL A 47 0.09 -2.17 3.77
CA VAL A 47 -1.11 -2.22 2.93
C VAL A 47 -0.82 -3.04 1.68
N THR A 48 -1.54 -4.14 1.53
CA THR A 48 -1.48 -4.99 0.33
C THR A 48 -2.52 -4.55 -0.68
N ILE A 49 -2.10 -4.31 -1.92
CA ILE A 49 -2.97 -4.16 -3.08
C ILE A 49 -2.91 -5.46 -3.88
N PRO A 50 -3.98 -6.27 -3.86
CA PRO A 50 -4.05 -7.52 -4.60
C PRO A 50 -3.90 -7.30 -6.10
N TYR A 51 -3.23 -8.22 -6.79
CA TYR A 51 -3.08 -8.10 -8.23
C TYR A 51 -4.39 -8.09 -9.00
N GLU A 52 -5.42 -8.78 -8.50
CA GLU A 52 -6.77 -8.81 -9.08
C GLU A 52 -7.39 -7.42 -9.25
N ASP A 53 -7.06 -6.47 -8.37
CA ASP A 53 -7.60 -5.11 -8.40
C ASP A 53 -6.85 -4.18 -9.36
N ILE A 54 -5.61 -4.53 -9.73
CA ILE A 54 -4.69 -3.64 -10.46
C ILE A 54 -4.18 -4.20 -11.79
N GLN A 55 -4.69 -5.34 -12.26
CA GLN A 55 -4.19 -6.00 -13.49
C GLN A 55 -4.11 -5.06 -14.70
N SER A 56 -5.08 -4.15 -14.84
CA SER A 56 -5.18 -3.21 -15.96
C SER A 56 -4.07 -2.15 -16.01
N ILE A 57 -3.40 -1.89 -14.89
CA ILE A 57 -2.31 -0.91 -14.77
C ILE A 57 -0.94 -1.57 -14.62
N ILE A 58 -0.87 -2.90 -14.52
CA ILE A 58 0.40 -3.63 -14.49
C ILE A 58 1.07 -3.56 -15.86
N ILE A 59 2.33 -3.15 -15.88
CA ILE A 59 3.15 -3.12 -17.10
C ILE A 59 3.41 -4.58 -17.53
N PRO A 60 3.00 -5.01 -18.75
CA PRO A 60 3.02 -6.43 -19.16
C PRO A 60 4.39 -7.12 -19.11
N GLU A 61 5.49 -6.39 -19.24
CA GLU A 61 6.86 -6.95 -19.20
C GLU A 61 7.56 -6.79 -17.83
N SER A 62 6.85 -6.27 -16.84
CA SER A 62 7.41 -6.07 -15.50
C SER A 62 7.57 -7.38 -14.72
N ILE A 63 8.36 -7.35 -13.65
CA ILE A 63 8.47 -8.48 -12.71
C ILE A 63 7.11 -8.77 -12.06
N ALA A 64 6.29 -7.74 -11.81
CA ALA A 64 4.95 -7.89 -11.28
C ALA A 64 4.01 -8.65 -12.24
N ALA A 65 4.12 -8.42 -13.56
CA ALA A 65 3.32 -9.15 -14.54
C ALA A 65 3.60 -10.66 -14.52
N LYS A 66 4.82 -11.08 -14.16
CA LYS A 66 5.16 -12.52 -14.02
C LYS A 66 4.46 -13.19 -12.84
N GLN A 67 3.90 -12.42 -11.92
CA GLN A 67 3.16 -12.93 -10.76
C GLN A 67 1.67 -13.11 -11.06
N LEU A 68 1.16 -12.50 -12.14
CA LEU A 68 -0.18 -12.75 -12.66
C LEU A 68 -0.20 -14.17 -13.26
N LYS A 69 -1.03 -15.05 -12.70
CA LYS A 69 -1.23 -16.41 -13.22
C LYS A 69 -2.36 -16.45 -14.25
#